data_AF-A0A4V5N9N3-F1
#
_entry.id   AF-A0A4V5N9N3-F1
#
_cell.length_a   1.000
_cell.length_b   1.000
_cell.length_c   1.000
_cell.angle_alpha   90.00
_cell.angle_beta   90.00
_cell.angle_gamma   90.00
#
_symmetry.space_group_name_H-M   'P 1'
#
loop_
_entity.id
_entity.type
_entity.pdbx_description
1 polymer ?
#
loop_
_entity_poly.entity_id
_entity_poly.type
_entity_poly.pdbx_seq_one_letter_code
_entity_poly.pdbx_strand_id
1 'polypeptide(L)'
;MSDSAAIAQLEAALALQKAAFLKNQNPSVAERKANVGKIPGMVLANRDAIREAMAKDFGAHPTAATDIIEVLGVAGRAAYVLSQIEKWTAVDSREVDANMYGTATGEVRYQPKGVVGNIVPWNFPLDLSLGPLCEMLAAGNRVIIKPSEFTPATGALLAKMIGETFPEDLVTVVNGGLDLSKRFTQL
;
A
#
# COMPACT_ATOMS: atom_id res chain seq x y z
N MET A 1 22.05 -1.41 -3.59
CA MET A 1 21.64 -1.62 -5.01
C MET A 1 21.86 -0.31 -5.74
N SER A 2 22.31 -0.33 -7.00
CA SER A 2 22.41 0.91 -7.80
C SER A 2 21.02 1.34 -8.29
N ASP A 3 20.82 2.63 -8.55
CA ASP A 3 19.54 3.14 -9.07
C ASP A 3 19.19 2.53 -10.44
N SER A 4 20.19 2.19 -11.27
CA SER A 4 19.95 1.48 -12.53
C SER A 4 19.30 0.12 -12.32
N ALA A 5 19.78 -0.67 -11.35
CA ALA A 5 19.16 -1.95 -11.01
C ALA A 5 17.78 -1.76 -10.36
N ALA A 6 17.62 -0.71 -9.54
CA ALA A 6 16.34 -0.36 -8.93
C ALA A 6 15.27 0.02 -9.96
N ILE A 7 15.66 0.78 -10.99
CA ILE A 7 14.79 1.17 -12.10
C ILE A 7 14.35 -0.05 -12.89
N ALA A 8 15.28 -0.97 -13.20
CA ALA A 8 14.92 -2.22 -13.87
C ALA A 8 13.93 -3.05 -13.05
N GLN A 9 14.13 -3.14 -11.71
CA GLN A 9 13.20 -3.80 -10.80
C GLN A 9 11.82 -3.13 -10.81
N LEU A 10 11.77 -1.79 -10.74
CA LEU A 10 10.53 -1.02 -10.79
C LEU A 10 9.72 -1.29 -12.06
N GLU A 11 10.38 -1.25 -13.22
CA GLU A 11 9.72 -1.46 -14.51
C GLU A 11 9.21 -2.90 -14.66
N ALA A 12 9.99 -3.89 -14.20
CA ALA A 12 9.58 -5.29 -14.17
C ALA A 12 8.37 -5.51 -13.25
N ALA A 13 8.41 -4.96 -12.03
CA ALA A 13 7.29 -5.02 -11.09
C ALA A 13 6.05 -4.33 -11.67
N LEU A 14 6.19 -3.15 -12.27
CA LEU A 14 5.07 -2.43 -12.89
C LEU A 14 4.44 -3.23 -14.03
N ALA A 15 5.24 -3.85 -14.89
CA ALA A 15 4.74 -4.70 -15.97
C ALA A 15 3.99 -5.92 -15.42
N LEU A 16 4.55 -6.59 -14.40
CA LEU A 16 3.93 -7.72 -13.72
C LEU A 16 2.59 -7.34 -13.11
N GLN A 17 2.55 -6.26 -12.32
CA GLN A 17 1.34 -5.81 -11.64
C GLN A 17 0.27 -5.31 -12.64
N LYS A 18 0.66 -4.64 -13.74
CA LYS A 18 -0.28 -4.24 -14.82
C LYS A 18 -0.91 -5.47 -15.47
N ALA A 19 -0.12 -6.49 -15.79
CA ALA A 19 -0.64 -7.74 -16.37
C ALA A 19 -1.56 -8.48 -15.38
N ALA A 20 -1.22 -8.52 -14.10
CA ALA A 20 -2.04 -9.13 -13.07
C ALA A 20 -3.34 -8.35 -12.81
N PHE A 21 -3.32 -7.02 -12.92
CA PHE A 21 -4.52 -6.18 -12.82
C PHE A 21 -5.52 -6.50 -13.93
N LEU A 22 -5.06 -6.66 -15.18
CA LEU A 22 -5.94 -7.02 -16.30
C LEU A 22 -6.67 -8.35 -16.09
N LYS A 23 -6.11 -9.27 -15.31
CA LYS A 23 -6.74 -10.57 -14.96
C LYS A 23 -7.76 -10.46 -13.82
N ASN A 24 -7.63 -9.44 -12.95
CA ASN A 24 -8.53 -9.21 -11.82
C ASN A 24 -8.63 -7.70 -11.55
N GLN A 25 -9.42 -6.99 -12.37
CA GLN A 25 -9.51 -5.53 -12.34
C GLN A 25 -10.36 -5.00 -11.18
N ASN A 26 -11.22 -5.85 -10.63
CA ASN A 26 -12.15 -5.48 -9.57
C ASN A 26 -12.24 -6.61 -8.53
N PRO A 27 -11.19 -6.80 -7.70
CA PRO A 27 -11.19 -7.84 -6.69
C PRO A 27 -12.40 -7.68 -5.77
N SER A 28 -12.96 -8.81 -5.36
CA SER A 28 -14.11 -8.87 -4.45
C SER A 28 -13.80 -8.20 -3.11
N VAL A 29 -14.83 -7.73 -2.41
CA VAL A 29 -14.66 -7.15 -1.06
C VAL A 29 -14.00 -8.14 -0.11
N ALA A 30 -14.26 -9.44 -0.26
CA ALA A 30 -13.62 -10.50 0.51
C ALA A 30 -12.10 -10.57 0.26
N GLU A 31 -11.66 -10.53 -1.00
CA GLU A 31 -10.22 -10.51 -1.34
C GLU A 31 -9.54 -9.26 -0.79
N ARG A 32 -10.19 -8.09 -0.90
CA ARG A 32 -9.65 -6.84 -0.36
C ARG A 32 -9.52 -6.88 1.16
N LYS A 33 -10.54 -7.37 1.87
CA LYS A 33 -10.49 -7.62 3.31
C LYS A 33 -9.37 -8.58 3.68
N ALA A 34 -9.21 -9.68 2.94
CA ALA A 34 -8.13 -10.64 3.18
C ALA A 34 -6.74 -10.00 3.02
N ASN A 35 -6.56 -9.13 2.03
CA ASN A 35 -5.29 -8.43 1.83
C ASN A 35 -4.99 -7.42 2.94
N VAL A 36 -5.95 -6.56 3.30
CA VAL A 36 -5.78 -5.60 4.41
C VAL A 36 -5.58 -6.33 5.74
N GLY A 37 -6.29 -7.45 5.95
CA GLY A 37 -6.22 -8.25 7.17
C GLY A 37 -4.85 -8.89 7.45
N LYS A 38 -3.95 -8.97 6.46
CA LYS A 38 -2.57 -9.44 6.65
C LYS A 38 -1.69 -8.40 7.34
N ILE A 39 -1.97 -7.11 7.19
CA ILE A 39 -1.10 -6.01 7.63
C ILE A 39 -0.90 -6.01 9.16
N PRO A 40 -1.94 -6.12 10.01
CA PRO A 40 -1.76 -6.14 11.46
C PRO A 40 -0.82 -7.28 11.92
N GLY A 41 -1.02 -8.48 11.39
CA GLY A 41 -0.19 -9.63 11.71
C GLY A 41 1.27 -9.42 11.29
N MET A 42 1.48 -8.88 10.08
CA MET A 42 2.82 -8.56 9.56
C MET A 42 3.57 -7.59 10.48
N VAL A 43 2.98 -6.46 10.85
CA VAL A 43 3.67 -5.44 11.68
C VAL A 43 3.88 -5.92 13.12
N LEU A 44 2.93 -6.65 13.70
CA LEU A 44 3.05 -7.18 15.06
C LEU A 44 4.12 -8.26 15.14
N ALA A 45 4.19 -9.18 14.16
CA ALA A 45 5.19 -10.24 14.12
C ALA A 45 6.62 -9.70 13.93
N ASN A 46 6.78 -8.53 13.32
CA ASN A 46 8.07 -7.90 13.07
C ASN A 46 8.39 -6.75 14.03
N ARG A 47 7.61 -6.55 15.09
CA ARG A 47 7.71 -5.38 15.98
C ARG A 47 9.13 -5.09 16.49
N ASP A 48 9.85 -6.10 16.93
CA ASP A 48 11.22 -5.91 17.44
C ASP A 48 12.22 -5.58 16.33
N ALA A 49 12.08 -6.21 15.16
CA ALA A 49 12.88 -5.86 13.98
C ALA A 49 12.60 -4.41 13.52
N ILE A 50 11.34 -3.96 13.60
CA ILE A 50 10.95 -2.58 13.28
C ILE A 50 11.65 -1.60 14.22
N ARG A 51 11.65 -1.87 15.53
CA ARG A 51 12.37 -1.04 16.52
C ARG A 51 13.86 -0.99 16.24
N GLU A 52 14.47 -2.13 15.91
CA GLU A 52 15.90 -2.20 15.57
C GLU A 52 16.22 -1.38 14.32
N ALA A 53 15.43 -1.51 13.26
CA ALA A 53 15.62 -0.76 12.02
C ALA A 53 15.48 0.75 12.23
N MET A 54 14.44 1.18 12.97
CA MET A 54 14.24 2.57 13.34
C MET A 54 15.40 3.11 14.17
N ALA A 55 15.85 2.37 15.19
CA ALA A 55 17.00 2.78 15.99
C ALA A 55 18.27 2.90 15.15
N LYS A 56 18.46 2.03 14.16
CA LYS A 56 19.63 2.03 13.27
C LYS A 56 19.64 3.25 12.34
N ASP A 57 18.50 3.63 11.77
CA ASP A 57 18.41 4.77 10.84
C ASP A 57 18.47 6.12 11.58
N PHE A 58 17.88 6.21 12.77
CA PHE A 58 17.81 7.45 13.54
C PHE A 58 18.88 7.58 14.63
N GLY A 59 19.76 6.58 14.77
CA GLY A 59 20.79 6.49 15.81
C GLY A 59 20.25 6.13 17.20
N ALA A 60 19.16 6.79 17.61
CA ALA A 60 18.36 6.41 18.77
C ALA A 60 16.89 6.79 18.50
N HIS A 61 15.99 5.83 18.70
CA HIS A 61 14.56 6.08 18.56
C HIS A 61 13.79 5.45 19.74
N PRO A 62 12.94 6.20 20.46
CA PRO A 62 12.19 5.65 21.59
C PRO A 62 11.29 4.49 21.12
N THR A 63 11.46 3.32 21.75
CA THR A 63 10.71 2.10 21.37
C THR A 63 9.20 2.29 21.53
N ALA A 64 8.76 2.99 22.57
CA ALA A 64 7.35 3.31 22.78
C ALA A 64 6.77 4.18 21.66
N ALA A 65 7.55 5.14 21.13
CA ALA A 65 7.12 5.97 20.01
C ALA A 65 7.03 5.14 18.72
N THR A 66 8.04 4.30 18.44
CA THR A 66 8.00 3.34 17.32
C THR A 66 6.77 2.44 17.41
N ASP A 67 6.46 1.91 18.60
CA ASP A 67 5.30 1.04 18.76
C ASP A 67 3.99 1.75 18.50
N ILE A 68 3.81 2.93 19.08
CA ILE A 68 2.54 3.67 18.97
C ILE A 68 2.30 4.09 17.52
N ILE A 69 3.34 4.53 16.82
CA ILE A 69 3.22 5.12 15.48
C ILE A 69 3.36 4.05 14.39
N GLU A 70 4.53 3.40 14.33
CA GLU A 70 4.93 2.56 13.20
C GLU A 70 4.30 1.15 13.23
N VAL A 71 3.78 0.72 14.39
CA VAL A 71 3.22 -0.64 14.59
C VAL A 71 1.73 -0.58 14.91
N LEU A 72 1.37 -0.03 16.07
CA LEU A 72 -0.01 0.02 16.55
C LEU A 72 -0.85 1.01 15.75
N GLY A 73 -0.27 2.13 15.31
CA GLY A 73 -0.92 3.08 14.41
C GLY A 73 -1.33 2.42 13.09
N VAL A 74 -0.40 1.69 12.46
CA VAL A 74 -0.66 0.91 11.24
C VAL A 74 -1.70 -0.18 11.47
N ALA A 75 -1.57 -0.98 12.54
CA ALA A 75 -2.55 -2.01 12.87
C ALA A 75 -3.95 -1.42 13.12
N GLY A 76 -4.03 -0.28 13.80
CA GLY A 76 -5.26 0.45 14.03
C GLY A 76 -5.88 1.00 12.75
N ARG A 77 -5.07 1.53 11.82
CA ARG A 77 -5.52 1.99 10.50
C ARG A 77 -6.09 0.83 9.68
N ALA A 78 -5.42 -0.32 9.66
CA ALA A 78 -5.94 -1.52 9.01
C ALA A 78 -7.28 -1.98 9.62
N ALA A 79 -7.41 -2.00 10.96
CA ALA A 79 -8.66 -2.34 11.63
C ALA A 79 -9.80 -1.37 11.27
N TYR A 80 -9.52 -0.06 11.23
CA TYR A 80 -10.48 0.94 10.79
C TYR A 80 -10.92 0.69 9.35
N VAL A 81 -9.97 0.50 8.43
CA VAL A 81 -10.26 0.23 7.01
C VAL A 81 -11.12 -1.03 6.84
N LEU A 82 -10.81 -2.11 7.56
CA LEU A 82 -11.61 -3.34 7.54
C LEU A 82 -13.06 -3.12 7.98
N SER A 83 -13.28 -2.21 8.94
CA SER A 83 -14.64 -1.84 9.40
C SER A 83 -15.42 -1.02 8.37
N GLN A 84 -14.72 -0.31 7.47
CA GLN A 84 -15.33 0.61 6.52
C GLN A 84 -15.47 0.05 5.10
N ILE A 85 -14.67 -0.96 4.74
CA ILE A 85 -14.52 -1.38 3.34
C ILE A 85 -15.84 -1.79 2.66
N GLU A 86 -16.78 -2.43 3.37
CA GLU A 86 -18.10 -2.75 2.80
C GLU A 86 -18.87 -1.48 2.43
N LYS A 87 -18.86 -0.48 3.32
CA LYS A 87 -19.50 0.81 3.07
C LYS A 87 -18.83 1.55 1.91
N TRP A 88 -17.50 1.57 1.86
CA TRP A 88 -16.75 2.29 0.82
C TRP A 88 -16.85 1.67 -0.57
N THR A 89 -17.14 0.37 -0.64
CA THR A 89 -17.24 -0.38 -1.91
C THR A 89 -18.67 -0.63 -2.35
N ALA A 90 -19.66 -0.27 -1.52
CA ALA A 90 -21.07 -0.41 -1.85
C ALA A 90 -21.42 0.42 -3.11
N VAL A 91 -22.34 -0.13 -3.91
CA VAL A 91 -22.97 0.60 -5.01
C VAL A 91 -23.83 1.71 -4.42
N ASP A 92 -23.68 2.91 -4.95
CA ASP A 92 -24.40 4.10 -4.47
C ASP A 92 -25.49 4.49 -5.49
N SER A 93 -26.73 4.09 -5.20
CA SER A 93 -27.89 4.36 -6.06
C SER A 93 -28.20 5.86 -6.11
N ARG A 94 -28.50 6.37 -7.30
CA ARG A 94 -28.80 7.78 -7.55
C ARG A 94 -30.19 7.95 -8.12
N GLU A 95 -30.89 8.96 -7.62
CA GLU A 95 -32.17 9.37 -8.18
C GLU A 95 -31.98 9.90 -9.58
N VAL A 96 -32.94 9.58 -10.45
CA VAL A 96 -33.00 9.99 -11.85
C VAL A 96 -34.40 10.50 -12.12
N ASP A 97 -34.53 11.60 -12.87
CA ASP A 97 -35.84 12.18 -13.20
C ASP A 97 -36.63 11.23 -14.12
N ALA A 98 -37.69 10.63 -13.56
CA ALA A 98 -38.55 9.71 -14.29
C ALA A 98 -39.28 10.36 -15.48
N ASN A 99 -39.52 11.68 -15.46
CA ASN A 99 -40.15 12.36 -16.60
C ASN A 99 -39.23 12.40 -17.82
N MET A 100 -37.92 12.54 -17.59
CA MET A 100 -36.92 12.61 -18.65
C MET A 100 -36.41 11.21 -19.05
N TYR A 101 -36.31 10.28 -18.09
CA TYR A 101 -35.61 9.01 -18.28
C TYR A 101 -36.49 7.75 -18.06
N GLY A 102 -37.79 7.91 -17.82
CA GLY A 102 -38.74 6.80 -17.67
C GLY A 102 -38.38 5.87 -16.51
N THR A 103 -38.17 4.58 -16.81
CA THR A 103 -37.86 3.53 -15.81
C THR A 103 -36.35 3.28 -15.63
N ALA A 104 -35.48 4.15 -16.17
CA ALA A 104 -34.05 4.01 -16.01
C ALA A 104 -33.61 4.26 -14.55
N THR A 105 -32.55 3.57 -14.10
CA THR A 105 -31.96 3.75 -12.77
C THR A 105 -30.54 4.28 -12.87
N GLY A 106 -30.12 5.13 -11.94
CA GLY A 106 -28.76 5.65 -11.83
C GLY A 106 -28.00 5.01 -10.67
N GLU A 107 -26.71 4.80 -10.83
CA GLU A 107 -25.83 4.32 -9.77
C GLU A 107 -24.39 4.79 -9.97
N VAL A 108 -23.63 4.84 -8.87
CA VAL A 108 -22.19 5.07 -8.88
C VAL A 108 -21.50 3.80 -8.40
N ARG A 109 -20.53 3.33 -9.19
CA ARG A 109 -19.67 2.19 -8.84
C ARG A 109 -18.23 2.65 -8.68
N TYR A 110 -17.66 2.39 -7.52
CA TYR A 110 -16.25 2.69 -7.24
C TYR A 110 -15.37 1.54 -7.72
N GLN A 111 -14.44 1.85 -8.63
CA GLN A 111 -13.53 0.88 -9.22
C GLN A 111 -12.07 1.23 -8.92
N PRO A 112 -11.19 0.23 -8.76
CA PRO A 112 -9.76 0.46 -8.58
C PRO A 112 -9.14 1.21 -9.77
N LYS A 113 -8.05 1.93 -9.52
CA LYS A 113 -7.32 2.67 -10.56
C LYS A 113 -6.29 1.80 -11.29
N GLY A 114 -5.89 0.67 -10.72
CA GLY A 114 -4.92 -0.24 -11.32
C GLY A 114 -3.71 -0.45 -10.43
N VAL A 115 -2.54 -0.10 -10.94
CA VAL A 115 -1.28 -0.09 -10.19
C VAL A 115 -1.03 1.34 -9.70
N VAL A 116 -0.87 1.51 -8.39
CA VAL A 116 -0.59 2.80 -7.75
C VAL A 116 0.81 2.81 -7.15
N GLY A 117 1.47 3.96 -7.26
CA GLY A 117 2.78 4.17 -6.67
C GLY A 117 2.69 4.95 -5.36
N ASN A 118 3.37 4.48 -4.31
CA ASN A 118 3.49 5.17 -3.02
C ASN A 118 4.94 5.61 -2.77
N ILE A 119 5.24 6.90 -2.93
CA ILE A 119 6.55 7.48 -2.59
C ILE A 119 6.49 7.99 -1.14
N VAL A 120 7.40 7.50 -0.30
CA VAL A 120 7.30 7.67 1.16
C VAL A 120 8.49 8.48 1.69
N PRO A 121 8.25 9.51 2.53
CA PRO A 121 9.33 10.28 3.15
C PRO A 121 9.98 9.52 4.31
N TRP A 122 11.06 10.09 4.86
CA TRP A 122 11.89 9.45 5.87
C TRP A 122 11.36 9.55 7.31
N ASN A 123 10.45 10.48 7.62
CA ASN A 123 10.14 10.84 9.01
C ASN A 123 9.20 9.86 9.74
N PHE A 124 8.35 9.14 9.00
CA PHE A 124 7.51 8.05 9.53
C PHE A 124 7.50 6.90 8.51
N PRO A 125 8.65 6.23 8.34
CA PRO A 125 8.92 5.42 7.16
C PRO A 125 8.01 4.19 7.04
N LEU A 126 7.43 3.66 8.13
CA LEU A 126 6.46 2.57 8.04
C LEU A 126 5.00 3.06 8.08
N ASP A 127 4.62 4.02 8.92
CA ASP A 127 3.24 4.52 8.95
C ASP A 127 2.83 5.11 7.60
N LEU A 128 3.70 5.90 6.98
CA LEU A 128 3.43 6.50 5.67
C LEU A 128 3.59 5.51 4.51
N SER A 129 4.22 4.36 4.75
CA SER A 129 4.26 3.24 3.78
C SER A 129 3.01 2.37 3.88
N LEU A 130 2.74 1.84 5.07
CA LEU A 130 1.79 0.76 5.35
C LEU A 130 0.42 1.28 5.74
N GLY A 131 0.35 2.47 6.31
CA GLY A 131 -0.90 3.14 6.60
C GLY A 131 -1.70 3.35 5.31
N PRO A 132 -1.24 4.21 4.38
CA PRO A 132 -1.85 4.41 3.06
C PRO A 132 -2.06 3.11 2.25
N LEU A 133 -1.18 2.12 2.41
CA LEU A 133 -1.34 0.80 1.78
C LEU A 133 -2.67 0.13 2.16
N CYS A 134 -3.15 0.33 3.40
CA CYS A 134 -4.43 -0.21 3.85
C CYS A 134 -5.57 0.31 2.96
N GLU A 135 -5.64 1.63 2.73
CA GLU A 135 -6.67 2.22 1.87
C GLU A 135 -6.47 1.84 0.39
N MET A 136 -5.22 1.78 -0.09
CA MET A 136 -4.92 1.39 -1.48
C MET A 136 -5.39 -0.04 -1.80
N LEU A 137 -5.15 -0.99 -0.89
CA LEU A 137 -5.63 -2.37 -1.01
C LEU A 137 -7.16 -2.47 -0.82
N ALA A 138 -7.74 -1.69 0.08
CA ALA A 138 -9.20 -1.62 0.26
C ALA A 138 -9.92 -1.06 -0.95
N ALA A 139 -9.30 -0.12 -1.66
CA ALA A 139 -9.75 0.37 -2.95
C ALA A 139 -9.54 -0.65 -4.09
N GLY A 140 -8.83 -1.76 -3.85
CA GLY A 140 -8.60 -2.86 -4.79
C GLY A 140 -7.43 -2.64 -5.76
N ASN A 141 -6.50 -1.74 -5.42
CA ASN A 141 -5.33 -1.48 -6.25
C ASN A 141 -4.19 -2.47 -5.95
N ARG A 142 -3.28 -2.59 -6.91
CA ARG A 142 -1.93 -3.14 -6.71
C ARG A 142 -0.99 -1.98 -6.41
N VAL A 143 0.05 -2.21 -5.61
CA VAL A 143 0.87 -1.12 -5.05
C VAL A 143 2.35 -1.39 -5.24
N ILE A 144 3.08 -0.36 -5.67
CA ILE A 144 4.54 -0.31 -5.59
C ILE A 144 4.93 0.79 -4.60
N ILE A 145 5.74 0.45 -3.60
CA ILE A 145 6.18 1.38 -2.55
C ILE A 145 7.64 1.73 -2.81
N LYS A 146 7.95 3.02 -2.79
CA LYS A 146 9.32 3.56 -2.88
C LYS A 146 9.62 4.33 -1.58
N PRO A 147 10.26 3.69 -0.59
CA PRO A 147 10.64 4.37 0.65
C PRO A 147 11.81 5.32 0.42
N SER A 148 12.02 6.23 1.37
CA SER A 148 13.16 7.15 1.34
C SER A 148 14.49 6.41 1.54
N GLU A 149 15.47 6.77 0.72
CA GLU A 149 16.86 6.31 0.82
C GLU A 149 17.58 6.78 2.10
N PHE A 150 17.01 7.75 2.84
CA PHE A 150 17.55 8.23 4.11
C PHE A 150 17.24 7.31 5.30
N THR A 151 16.36 6.32 5.12
CA THR A 151 16.06 5.29 6.12
C THR A 151 16.35 3.89 5.55
N PRO A 152 17.62 3.58 5.24
CA PRO A 152 17.98 2.37 4.50
C PRO A 152 17.73 1.07 5.27
N ALA A 153 17.89 1.05 6.60
CA ALA A 153 17.60 -0.15 7.40
C ALA A 153 16.11 -0.45 7.40
N THR A 154 15.29 0.59 7.57
CA THR A 154 13.83 0.48 7.57
C THR A 154 13.29 0.14 6.19
N GLY A 155 13.83 0.74 5.13
CA GLY A 155 13.47 0.42 3.74
C GLY A 155 13.80 -1.03 3.35
N ALA A 156 14.93 -1.56 3.83
CA ALA A 156 15.29 -2.97 3.64
C ALA A 156 14.35 -3.92 4.41
N LEU A 157 14.04 -3.60 5.67
CA LEU A 157 13.09 -4.39 6.46
C LEU A 157 11.69 -4.35 5.84
N LEU A 158 11.22 -3.19 5.38
CA LEU A 158 9.94 -3.04 4.70
C LEU A 158 9.85 -3.93 3.47
N ALA A 159 10.90 -3.97 2.64
CA ALA A 159 10.95 -4.86 1.48
C ALA A 159 10.86 -6.34 1.86
N LYS A 160 11.56 -6.74 2.93
CA LYS A 160 11.50 -8.10 3.47
C LYS A 160 10.08 -8.45 3.94
N MET A 161 9.49 -7.63 4.81
CA MET A 161 8.16 -7.87 5.37
C MET A 161 7.09 -7.97 4.28
N ILE A 162 7.13 -7.07 3.29
CA ILE A 162 6.19 -7.09 2.16
C ILE A 162 6.39 -8.35 1.31
N GLY A 163 7.62 -8.69 0.95
CA GLY A 163 7.91 -9.88 0.14
C GLY A 163 7.54 -11.21 0.83
N GLU A 164 7.57 -11.25 2.16
CA GLU A 164 7.12 -12.41 2.94
C GLU A 164 5.58 -12.47 3.07
N THR A 165 4.88 -11.36 2.90
CA THR A 165 3.43 -11.24 3.19
C THR A 165 2.56 -11.23 1.93
N PHE A 166 3.06 -10.62 0.85
CA PHE A 166 2.30 -10.39 -0.38
C PHE A 166 3.06 -10.94 -1.59
N PRO A 167 2.34 -11.45 -2.60
CA PRO A 167 2.96 -11.71 -3.89
C PRO A 167 3.41 -10.40 -4.54
N GLU A 168 4.53 -10.45 -5.26
CA GLU A 168 5.11 -9.30 -5.96
C GLU A 168 4.16 -8.69 -7.02
N ASP A 169 3.23 -9.50 -7.52
CA ASP A 169 2.20 -9.01 -8.44
C ASP A 169 1.13 -8.14 -7.74
N LEU A 170 1.07 -8.09 -6.40
CA LEU A 170 0.10 -7.31 -5.62
C LEU A 170 0.74 -6.15 -4.88
N VAL A 171 1.80 -6.39 -4.10
CA VAL A 171 2.54 -5.34 -3.38
C VAL A 171 4.03 -5.59 -3.49
N THR A 172 4.79 -4.57 -3.89
CA THR A 172 6.25 -4.64 -3.98
C THR A 172 6.88 -3.38 -3.42
N VAL A 173 8.10 -3.52 -2.89
CA VAL A 173 8.92 -2.40 -2.42
C VAL A 173 10.15 -2.29 -3.32
N VAL A 174 10.45 -1.09 -3.82
CA VAL A 174 11.65 -0.82 -4.61
C VAL A 174 12.48 0.24 -3.90
N ASN A 175 13.64 -0.17 -3.40
CA ASN A 175 14.60 0.71 -2.73
C ASN A 175 15.58 1.31 -3.73
N GLY A 176 15.84 2.61 -3.63
CA GLY A 176 16.80 3.34 -4.46
C GLY A 176 16.73 4.84 -4.20
N GLY A 177 17.71 5.58 -4.71
CA GLY A 177 17.87 7.01 -4.48
C GLY A 177 17.10 7.90 -5.45
N LEU A 178 17.69 9.06 -5.74
CA LEU A 178 17.09 10.14 -6.50
C LEU A 178 16.69 9.75 -7.92
N ASP A 179 17.50 8.98 -8.64
CA ASP A 179 17.21 8.66 -10.03
C ASP A 179 16.06 7.65 -10.13
N LEU A 180 15.99 6.71 -9.18
CA LEU A 180 14.78 5.91 -8.99
C LEU A 180 13.56 6.79 -8.70
N SER A 181 13.67 7.78 -7.79
CA SER A 181 12.54 8.68 -7.45
C SER A 181 12.01 9.42 -8.68
N LYS A 182 12.90 9.98 -9.50
CA LYS A 182 12.52 10.68 -10.74
C LYS A 182 11.80 9.71 -11.68
N ARG A 183 12.39 8.54 -11.93
CA ARG A 183 11.81 7.54 -12.83
C ARG A 183 10.43 7.08 -12.36
N PHE A 184 10.27 6.87 -11.06
CA PHE A 184 9.01 6.42 -10.46
C PHE A 184 7.83 7.33 -10.81
N THR A 185 8.03 8.64 -10.86
CA THR A 185 6.98 9.61 -11.21
C THR A 185 6.67 9.76 -12.70
N GLN A 186 7.45 9.12 -13.58
CA GLN A 186 7.33 9.24 -15.04
C GLN A 186 6.62 8.05 -15.72
N LEU A 187 6.20 7.06 -14.93
CA LEU A 187 5.68 5.76 -15.40
C LEU A 187 4.14 5.65 -15.38
#